data_AF-A0A073KBY3-F1
#
_entry.id   AF-A0A073KBY3-F1
#
_cell.length_a   1.000
_cell.length_b   1.000
_cell.length_c   1.000
_cell.angle_alpha   90.00
_cell.angle_beta   90.00
_cell.angle_gamma   90.00
#
_symmetry.space_group_name_H-M   'P 1'
#
loop_
_entity.id
_entity.type
_entity.pdbx_description
1 polymer ?
#
loop_
_entity_poly.entity_id
_entity_poly.type
_entity_poly.pdbx_seq_one_letter_code
_entity_poly.pdbx_strand_id
1 'polypeptide(L)'
;MITEHKINIELTEEVYETCSHAIQTKMCYNNVFNVMGYFMDKFRSGEWKVAYGYYTVIENIMARHAFIVVTETGDAIDPTAPTLSSGYEDRKYISFALLDVDEYLDLIGKEDREPALYMSLREKDKEAQEWGRGQNLFMCS
;
A
#
# COMPACT_ATOMS: atom_id res chain seq x y z
N MET A 1 -1.33 -6.68 13.00
CA MET A 1 -2.58 -7.42 12.73
C MET A 1 -2.76 -7.42 11.23
N ILE A 2 -3.02 -8.58 10.63
CA ILE A 2 -3.29 -8.66 9.18
C ILE A 2 -4.73 -8.21 8.94
N THR A 3 -4.94 -7.34 7.96
CA THR A 3 -6.27 -6.79 7.62
C THR A 3 -6.48 -6.90 6.12
N GLU A 4 -7.65 -7.38 5.71
CA GLU A 4 -8.06 -7.44 4.31
C GLU A 4 -8.71 -6.12 3.89
N HIS A 5 -8.45 -5.70 2.66
CA HIS A 5 -8.97 -4.45 2.10
C HIS A 5 -9.59 -4.72 0.73
N LYS A 6 -10.77 -4.14 0.51
CA LYS A 6 -11.37 -4.03 -0.81
C LYS A 6 -10.81 -2.79 -1.49
N ILE A 7 -10.50 -2.87 -2.78
CA ILE A 7 -10.09 -1.69 -3.53
C ILE A 7 -11.29 -0.76 -3.77
N ASN A 8 -11.10 0.53 -3.50
CA ASN A 8 -11.99 1.59 -3.94
C ASN A 8 -11.55 2.04 -5.33
N ILE A 9 -12.28 1.57 -6.36
CA ILE A 9 -11.93 1.79 -7.76
C ILE A 9 -12.02 3.27 -8.11
N GLU A 10 -13.14 3.91 -7.79
CA GLU A 10 -13.40 5.33 -8.11
C GLU A 10 -12.31 6.22 -7.53
N LEU A 11 -11.97 6.02 -6.25
CA LEU A 11 -10.94 6.83 -5.59
C LEU A 11 -9.52 6.47 -6.06
N THR A 12 -9.28 5.21 -6.44
CA THR A 12 -8.02 4.80 -7.07
C THR A 12 -7.80 5.51 -8.40
N GLU A 13 -8.84 5.59 -9.23
CA GLU A 13 -8.80 6.28 -10.52
C GLU A 13 -8.62 7.79 -10.31
N GLU A 14 -9.38 8.41 -9.41
CA GLU A 14 -9.24 9.84 -9.08
C GLU A 14 -7.82 10.20 -8.62
N VAL A 15 -7.25 9.42 -7.71
CA VAL A 15 -5.90 9.64 -7.19
C VAL A 15 -4.86 9.42 -8.30
N TYR A 16 -5.02 8.37 -9.11
CA TYR A 16 -4.14 8.12 -10.24
C TYR A 16 -4.16 9.26 -11.25
N GLU A 17 -5.34 9.73 -11.67
CA GLU A 17 -5.48 10.83 -12.64
C GLU A 17 -4.80 12.09 -12.12
N THR A 18 -5.07 12.44 -10.86
CA THR A 18 -4.50 13.62 -10.18
C THR A 18 -2.98 13.55 -10.08
N CYS A 19 -2.41 12.36 -9.87
CA CYS A 19 -0.99 12.17 -9.60
C CYS A 19 -0.22 11.52 -10.76
N SER A 20 -0.85 11.30 -11.91
CA SER A 20 -0.31 10.50 -13.01
C SER A 20 1.07 10.98 -13.49
N HIS A 21 1.31 12.29 -13.46
CA HIS A 21 2.61 12.90 -13.78
C HIS A 21 3.72 12.62 -12.78
N ALA A 22 3.38 12.24 -11.54
CA ALA A 22 4.31 11.93 -10.46
C ALA A 22 4.47 10.41 -10.23
N ILE A 23 3.66 9.58 -10.90
CA ILE A 23 3.68 8.13 -10.78
C ILE A 23 4.69 7.53 -11.76
N GLN A 24 5.60 6.71 -11.24
CA GLN A 24 6.63 6.04 -12.00
C GLN A 24 6.43 4.52 -12.00
N THR A 25 6.50 3.90 -13.17
CA THR A 25 6.36 2.44 -13.29
C THR A 25 7.41 1.72 -12.45
N LYS A 26 7.03 0.65 -11.75
CA LYS A 26 7.88 -0.16 -10.86
C LYS A 26 8.39 0.54 -9.58
N MET A 27 7.90 1.75 -9.27
CA MET A 27 8.31 2.51 -8.08
C MET A 27 7.16 2.61 -7.06
N CYS A 28 6.51 1.50 -6.72
CA CYS A 28 5.26 1.52 -5.96
C CYS A 28 5.34 2.24 -4.60
N TYR A 29 6.40 2.01 -3.84
CA TYR A 29 6.62 2.67 -2.55
C TYR A 29 6.82 4.18 -2.71
N ASN A 30 7.63 4.61 -3.69
CA ASN A 30 7.83 6.02 -3.97
C ASN A 30 6.57 6.68 -4.52
N ASN A 31 5.73 5.95 -5.26
CA ASN A 31 4.47 6.50 -5.77
C ASN A 31 3.51 6.84 -4.63
N VAL A 32 3.41 6.01 -3.59
CA VAL A 32 2.62 6.34 -2.39
C VAL A 32 3.18 7.58 -1.69
N PHE A 33 4.51 7.66 -1.53
CA PHE A 33 5.15 8.85 -0.97
C PHE A 33 4.88 10.12 -1.80
N ASN A 34 4.93 10.01 -3.13
CA ASN A 34 4.64 11.12 -4.04
C ASN A 34 3.18 11.56 -3.91
N VAL A 35 2.23 10.61 -3.93
CA VAL A 35 0.79 10.85 -3.77
C VAL A 35 0.48 11.53 -2.45
N MET A 36 1.15 11.13 -1.36
CA MET A 36 1.02 11.79 -0.05
C MET A 36 1.34 13.29 -0.13
N GLY A 37 2.28 13.71 -0.98
CA GLY A 37 2.57 15.12 -1.20
C GLY A 37 1.40 15.94 -1.77
N TYR A 38 0.52 15.32 -2.58
CA TYR A 38 -0.65 15.97 -3.18
C TYR A 38 -1.89 15.91 -2.28
N PHE A 39 -2.01 14.85 -1.48
CA PHE A 39 -3.16 14.61 -0.60
C PHE A 39 -2.80 14.76 0.89
N MET A 40 -1.79 15.55 1.23
CA MET A 40 -1.25 15.69 2.59
C MET A 40 -2.33 16.00 3.64
N ASP A 41 -3.34 16.78 3.28
CA ASP A 41 -4.44 17.14 4.18
C ASP A 41 -5.25 15.91 4.63
N LYS A 42 -5.42 14.92 3.75
CA LYS A 42 -6.12 13.65 4.04
C LYS A 42 -5.33 12.76 5.00
N PHE A 43 -4.00 12.75 4.86
CA PHE A 43 -3.13 12.02 5.77
C PHE A 43 -3.02 12.70 7.14
N ARG A 44 -2.91 14.03 7.17
CA ARG A 44 -2.85 14.81 8.43
C ARG A 44 -4.15 14.79 9.22
N SER A 45 -5.30 14.75 8.54
CA SER A 45 -6.59 14.60 9.22
C SER A 45 -6.82 13.19 9.77
N GLY A 46 -5.99 12.22 9.38
CA GLY A 46 -6.17 10.80 9.70
C GLY A 46 -7.25 10.12 8.86
N GLU A 47 -7.83 10.81 7.87
CA GLU A 47 -8.78 10.22 6.93
C GLU A 47 -8.10 9.09 6.15
N TRP A 48 -6.84 9.28 5.76
CA TRP A 48 -6.03 8.29 5.05
C TRP A 48 -4.80 7.87 5.86
N LYS A 49 -4.43 6.58 5.73
CA LYS A 49 -3.20 6.00 6.27
C LYS A 49 -2.38 5.33 5.18
N VAL A 50 -1.07 5.28 5.38
CA VAL A 50 -0.19 4.49 4.50
C VAL A 50 -0.21 3.04 4.98
N ALA A 51 -0.56 2.14 4.08
CA ALA A 51 -0.59 0.71 4.33
C ALA A 51 0.62 0.03 3.70
N TYR A 52 1.23 -0.89 4.45
CA TYR A 52 2.20 -1.86 3.92
C TYR A 52 1.62 -3.24 4.02
N GLY A 53 1.77 -3.99 2.94
CA GLY A 53 1.04 -5.22 2.78
C GLY A 53 1.35 -5.93 1.48
N TYR A 54 0.33 -6.62 0.97
CA TYR A 54 0.43 -7.42 -0.23
C TYR A 54 -0.81 -7.25 -1.10
N TYR A 55 -0.66 -7.43 -2.41
CA TYR A 55 -1.78 -7.57 -3.34
C TYR A 55 -1.65 -8.85 -4.18
N THR A 56 -2.77 -9.43 -4.61
CA THR A 56 -2.76 -10.60 -5.49
C THR A 56 -2.25 -10.26 -6.88
N VAL A 57 -1.18 -10.95 -7.32
CA VAL A 57 -0.62 -10.85 -8.68
C VAL A 57 -1.29 -11.86 -9.60
N ILE A 58 -1.38 -13.10 -9.13
CA ILE A 58 -2.07 -14.23 -9.74
C ILE A 58 -2.55 -15.14 -8.60
N GLU A 59 -3.44 -16.09 -8.88
CA GLU A 59 -4.01 -17.00 -7.88
C GLU A 59 -2.98 -17.48 -6.84
N ASN A 60 -3.27 -17.23 -5.57
CA ASN A 60 -2.45 -17.56 -4.41
C ASN A 60 -1.04 -16.92 -4.36
N ILE A 61 -0.64 -16.08 -5.32
CA ILE A 61 0.64 -15.36 -5.32
C ILE A 61 0.36 -13.88 -5.05
N MET A 62 1.00 -13.35 -4.02
CA MET A 62 0.90 -11.95 -3.65
C MET A 62 2.25 -11.27 -3.67
N ALA A 63 2.31 -10.02 -4.11
CA ALA A 63 3.50 -9.20 -4.09
C ALA A 63 3.41 -8.13 -3.01
N ARG A 64 4.51 -7.91 -2.29
CA ARG A 64 4.63 -6.86 -1.28
C ARG A 64 4.46 -5.49 -1.93
N HIS A 65 3.71 -4.63 -1.27
CA HIS A 65 3.28 -3.37 -1.83
C HIS A 65 2.96 -2.35 -0.75
N ALA A 66 3.02 -1.07 -1.13
CA ALA A 66 2.44 0.01 -0.35
C ALA A 66 1.23 0.58 -1.07
N PHE A 67 0.19 0.90 -0.30
CA PHE A 67 -1.05 1.49 -0.79
C PHE A 67 -1.62 2.41 0.30
N ILE A 68 -2.75 3.05 0.04
CA ILE A 68 -3.40 3.94 0.98
C ILE A 68 -4.67 3.27 1.48
N VAL A 69 -5.04 3.48 2.74
CA VAL A 69 -6.30 3.00 3.31
C VAL A 69 -7.13 4.17 3.80
N VAL A 70 -8.40 4.19 3.39
CA VAL A 70 -9.41 5.10 3.93
C VAL A 70 -9.80 4.61 5.32
N THR A 71 -9.50 5.38 6.35
CA THR A 71 -9.69 4.95 7.76
C THR A 71 -11.16 4.67 8.10
N GLU A 72 -12.10 5.41 7.50
CA GLU A 72 -13.53 5.26 7.78
C GLU A 72 -14.10 3.94 7.24
N THR A 73 -13.75 3.57 6.00
CA THR A 73 -14.33 2.39 5.32
C THR A 73 -13.43 1.15 5.38
N GLY A 74 -12.13 1.34 5.59
CA GLY A 74 -11.12 0.30 5.47
C GLY A 74 -10.75 -0.04 4.03
N ASP A 75 -11.23 0.71 3.03
CA ASP A 75 -10.94 0.44 1.62
C ASP A 75 -9.52 0.84 1.24
N ALA A 76 -8.92 0.08 0.33
CA ALA A 76 -7.63 0.36 -0.27
C ALA A 76 -7.75 1.31 -1.46
N ILE A 77 -6.77 2.19 -1.61
CA ILE A 77 -6.51 3.00 -2.79
C ILE A 77 -5.10 2.63 -3.26
N ASP A 78 -4.99 2.05 -4.44
CA ASP A 78 -3.69 1.73 -5.05
C ASP A 78 -3.43 2.66 -6.24
N PRO A 79 -2.71 3.78 -6.05
CA PRO A 79 -2.47 4.73 -7.12
C PRO A 79 -1.69 4.13 -8.29
N THR A 80 -1.06 2.97 -8.11
CA THR A 80 -0.28 2.30 -9.16
C THR A 80 -1.07 1.24 -9.92
N ALA A 81 -2.22 0.80 -9.39
CA ALA A 81 -3.02 -0.26 -9.99
C ALA A 81 -3.42 0.03 -11.45
N PRO A 82 -3.81 1.25 -11.84
CA PRO A 82 -4.11 1.58 -13.24
C PRO A 82 -2.92 1.39 -14.21
N THR A 83 -1.68 1.35 -13.70
CA THR A 83 -0.48 1.11 -14.52
C THR A 83 -0.20 -0.37 -14.79
N LEU A 84 -0.86 -1.28 -14.06
CA LEU A 84 -0.50 -2.71 -13.97
C LEU A 84 -1.40 -3.64 -14.81
N SER A 85 -1.95 -3.15 -15.92
CA SER A 85 -2.93 -3.83 -16.82
C SER A 85 -4.35 -3.95 -16.27
N SER A 86 -5.31 -4.27 -17.15
CA SER A 86 -6.74 -4.43 -16.85
C SER A 86 -7.00 -5.54 -15.82
N GLY A 87 -8.09 -5.47 -15.05
CA GLY A 87 -8.46 -6.49 -14.07
C GLY A 87 -7.90 -6.27 -12.67
N TYR A 88 -7.45 -5.04 -12.37
CA TYR A 88 -6.96 -4.71 -11.04
C TYR A 88 -8.09 -4.57 -10.01
N GLU A 89 -9.35 -4.47 -10.48
CA GLU A 89 -10.56 -4.38 -9.67
C GLU A 89 -10.81 -5.65 -8.83
N ASP A 90 -10.34 -6.80 -9.33
CA ASP A 90 -10.51 -8.11 -8.68
C ASP A 90 -9.35 -8.47 -7.74
N ARG A 91 -8.33 -7.60 -7.63
CA ARG A 91 -7.17 -7.87 -6.76
C ARG A 91 -7.57 -7.77 -5.30
N LYS A 92 -7.11 -8.75 -4.52
CA LYS A 92 -7.21 -8.70 -3.07
C LYS A 92 -6.02 -7.95 -2.51
N TYR A 93 -6.29 -7.08 -1.54
CA TYR A 93 -5.27 -6.36 -0.79
C TYR A 93 -5.31 -6.80 0.67
N ILE A 94 -4.15 -6.94 1.27
CA ILE A 94 -4.00 -7.13 2.71
C ILE A 94 -2.94 -6.17 3.22
N SER A 95 -3.06 -5.69 4.45
CA SER A 95 -2.03 -4.94 5.15
C SER A 95 -1.52 -5.72 6.36
N PHE A 96 -0.22 -5.56 6.66
CA PHE A 96 0.38 -5.96 7.93
C PHE A 96 0.80 -4.75 8.78
N ALA A 97 0.82 -3.55 8.18
CA ALA A 97 1.02 -2.30 8.88
C ALA A 97 0.13 -1.20 8.27
N LEU A 98 -0.44 -0.38 9.15
CA LEU A 98 -1.12 0.87 8.83
C LEU A 98 -0.40 1.95 9.63
N LEU A 99 0.09 2.97 8.93
CA LEU A 99 0.89 4.05 9.48
C LEU A 99 0.14 5.36 9.27
N ASP A 100 -0.02 6.14 10.33
CA ASP A 100 -0.36 7.55 10.15
C ASP A 100 0.82 8.35 9.56
N VAL A 101 0.57 9.62 9.23
CA VAL A 101 1.56 10.47 8.56
C VAL A 101 2.83 10.65 9.37
N ASP A 102 2.72 10.79 10.70
CA ASP A 102 3.86 11.06 11.56
C ASP A 102 4.68 9.78 11.75
N GLU A 103 4.01 8.64 12.02
CA GLU A 103 4.64 7.31 12.06
C GLU A 103 5.38 7.00 10.75
N TYR A 104 4.75 7.29 9.61
CA TYR A 104 5.31 7.02 8.30
C TYR A 104 6.56 7.85 8.02
N LEU A 105 6.50 9.16 8.25
CA LEU A 105 7.63 10.07 8.04
C LEU A 105 8.79 9.77 9.00
N ASP A 106 8.50 9.40 10.23
CA ASP A 106 9.50 8.98 11.22
C ASP A 106 10.25 7.72 10.77
N LEU A 107 9.55 6.73 10.21
CA LEU A 107 10.18 5.51 9.69
C LEU A 107 11.02 5.79 8.45
N ILE A 108 10.52 6.61 7.52
CA ILE A 108 11.30 7.07 6.35
C ILE A 108 12.58 7.79 6.79
N GLY A 109 12.49 8.64 7.81
CA GLY A 109 13.65 9.34 8.37
C GLY A 109 14.70 8.39 8.95
N LYS A 110 14.28 7.25 9.52
CA LYS A 110 15.17 6.22 10.08
C LYS A 110 15.82 5.34 9.01
N GLU A 111 15.19 5.18 7.84
CA GLU A 111 15.69 4.37 6.72
C GLU A 111 16.32 5.20 5.59
N ASP A 112 17.00 6.29 5.93
CA ASP A 112 17.70 7.15 4.96
C ASP A 112 16.82 7.56 3.76
N ARG A 113 15.55 7.87 4.04
CA ARG A 113 14.54 8.28 3.07
C ARG A 113 14.07 7.19 2.11
N GLU A 114 14.30 5.92 2.41
CA GLU A 114 13.81 4.78 1.63
C GLU A 114 12.32 4.48 1.94
N PRO A 115 11.37 4.73 1.01
CA PRO A 115 9.97 4.47 1.25
C PRO A 115 9.60 2.98 1.25
N ALA A 116 10.47 2.06 0.85
CA ALA A 116 10.14 0.64 0.91
C ALA A 116 10.01 0.08 2.34
N LEU A 117 10.64 0.75 3.32
CA LEU A 117 10.58 0.41 4.76
C LEU A 117 10.87 -1.07 5.07
N TYR A 118 11.78 -1.69 4.32
CA TYR A 118 12.09 -3.11 4.45
C TYR A 118 12.66 -3.44 5.83
N MET A 119 13.49 -2.55 6.39
CA MET A 119 14.16 -2.81 7.66
C MET A 119 13.24 -2.61 8.86
N SER A 120 12.46 -1.52 8.87
CA SER A 120 11.56 -1.16 9.97
C SER A 120 10.35 -2.08 10.05
N LEU A 121 9.91 -2.63 8.92
CA LEU A 121 8.73 -3.48 8.86
C LEU A 121 9.04 -4.98 8.75
N ARG A 122 10.33 -5.37 8.80
CA ARG A 122 10.78 -6.74 8.59
C ARG A 122 10.07 -7.78 9.45
N GLU A 123 9.91 -7.52 10.74
CA GLU A 123 9.28 -8.49 11.66
C GLU A 123 7.78 -8.65 11.36
N LYS A 124 7.06 -7.54 11.12
CA LYS A 124 5.65 -7.58 10.71
C LYS A 124 5.45 -8.25 9.36
N ASP A 125 6.39 -8.04 8.43
CA ASP A 125 6.38 -8.67 7.12
C ASP A 125 6.58 -10.19 7.25
N LYS A 126 7.52 -10.63 8.08
CA LYS A 126 7.73 -12.05 8.39
C LYS A 126 6.49 -12.70 9.01
N GLU A 127 5.84 -12.04 9.96
CA GLU A 127 4.56 -12.50 10.54
C GLU A 127 3.47 -12.63 9.47
N ALA A 128 3.41 -11.70 8.51
CA ALA A 128 2.47 -11.76 7.40
C ALA A 128 2.76 -12.93 6.44
N GLN A 129 4.04 -13.23 6.18
CA GLN A 129 4.45 -14.38 5.38
C GLN A 129 4.07 -15.71 6.06
N GLU A 130 4.27 -15.80 7.38
CA GLU A 130 3.88 -16.97 8.18
C GLU A 130 2.35 -17.16 8.18
N TRP A 131 1.60 -16.07 8.34
CA TRP A 131 0.14 -16.09 8.21
C TRP A 131 -0.31 -16.52 6.81
N GLY A 132 0.30 -15.95 5.76
CA GLY A 132 -0.01 -16.27 4.36
C GLY A 132 0.19 -17.75 4.04
N ARG A 133 1.28 -18.34 4.52
CA ARG A 133 1.52 -19.78 4.39
C ARG A 133 0.39 -20.62 5.01
N GLY A 134 -0.17 -20.18 6.14
CA GLY A 134 -1.34 -20.84 6.77
C GLY A 134 -2.63 -20.75 5.94
N GLN A 135 -2.72 -19.76 5.05
CA GLN A 135 -3.84 -19.54 4.13
C GLN A 135 -3.58 -20.09 2.71
N ASN A 136 -2.49 -20.84 2.50
CA ASN A 136 -2.04 -21.28 1.18
C ASN A 136 -1.73 -20.11 0.20
N LEU A 137 -1.24 -18.99 0.74
CA LEU A 137 -0.77 -17.82 -0.02
C LEU A 137 0.75 -17.79 -0.05
N PHE A 138 1.31 -17.52 -1.24
CA PHE A 138 2.72 -17.28 -1.48
C PHE A 138 3.00 -15.78 -1.49
N MET A 139 3.66 -15.31 -0.45
CA MET A 139 3.96 -13.90 -0.20
C MET A 139 5.36 -13.56 -0.70
N CYS A 140 5.46 -12.77 -1.77
CA CYS A 140 6.72 -12.32 -2.35
C CYS A 140 7.11 -10.94 -1.80
N SER A 141 8.17 -10.88 -0.99
CA SER A 141 8.74 -9.64 -0.43
C SER A 141 9.78 -8.97 -1.33
#